data_AF-Q229H0-F1
#
_entry.id   AF-Q229H0-F1
#
_cell.length_a   1.000
_cell.length_b   1.000
_cell.length_c   1.000
_cell.angle_alpha   90.00
_cell.angle_beta   90.00
_cell.angle_gamma   90.00
#
_symmetry.space_group_name_H-M   'P 1'
#
loop_
_entity.id
_entity.type
_entity.pdbx_description
1 polymer ?
#
loop_
_entity_poly.entity_id
_entity_poly.type
_entity_poly.pdbx_seq_one_letter_code
_entity_poly.pdbx_strand_id
1 'polypeptide(L)'
;MFQTNTSLDNSITTSKQLNQALIRNILIQNSDAINILNSVFQNNTSLDGGALQFNNANQIAINNCSFNYNIAKGSGGAIFLREAKKLIIDNKSNVSFNFAEIGGGVRVISSQFDPEQTILNKTRISQNTALIYGKDIGIFPFKIILNFQHQKFRQLKQAENQKERKSLLFNKKYFDKIISDRILGEENLFIESFRSGNFLPLNIQFVDQYDQLVQFSVQKLKDELYPSSVQQELNSFQIEITADDLFHSQAIGQTFVNYNQYNEDQKTFKFTSLQINAHPLSIQSFLIKAITNSFLQSALINLKLNIQFRQCQRGEIFKVINQNIKICEVCQSGFYSLIDSQQTQNETLTCIKCPAQATSCEADTIILKDGYWRSNNYSDEILECDDFTSTITCRENNPDSKQGCIKGYIGPLCQECDYEVFTLLVLICVT
;
A
#
# COMPACT_ATOMS: atom_id res chain seq x y z
N MET A 1 11.74 44.65 -14.60
CA MET A 1 10.58 43.77 -14.36
C MET A 1 9.54 44.65 -13.69
N PHE A 2 8.43 44.97 -14.36
CA PHE A 2 7.42 45.86 -13.78
C PHE A 2 6.74 45.14 -12.61
N GLN A 3 6.97 45.60 -11.38
CA GLN A 3 6.26 45.09 -10.21
C GLN A 3 4.80 45.52 -10.27
N THR A 4 3.91 44.57 -10.51
CA THR A 4 2.46 44.80 -10.48
C THR A 4 1.97 44.60 -9.05
N ASN A 5 1.59 45.71 -8.41
CA ASN A 5 0.98 45.72 -7.09
C ASN A 5 -0.54 45.83 -7.23
N THR A 6 -1.28 44.87 -6.67
CA THR A 6 -2.75 44.83 -6.69
C THR A 6 -3.29 44.97 -5.27
N SER A 7 -4.25 45.86 -5.04
CA SER A 7 -4.91 46.01 -3.74
C SER A 7 -6.43 45.92 -3.84
N LEU A 8 -7.03 45.13 -2.95
CA LEU A 8 -8.48 45.11 -2.69
C LEU A 8 -8.70 45.60 -1.26
N ASP A 9 -9.48 46.65 -1.07
CA ASP A 9 -9.79 47.20 0.25
C ASP A 9 -11.31 47.42 0.37
N ASN A 10 -11.86 47.21 1.56
CA ASN A 10 -13.29 47.35 1.88
C ASN A 10 -14.24 46.63 0.91
N SER A 11 -13.83 45.47 0.39
CA SER A 11 -14.64 44.68 -0.54
C SER A 11 -15.59 43.77 0.23
N ILE A 12 -16.89 43.86 -0.06
CA ILE A 12 -17.89 42.90 0.42
C ILE A 12 -18.40 42.13 -0.79
N THR A 13 -18.14 40.83 -0.86
CA THR A 13 -18.67 39.96 -1.91
C THR A 13 -19.65 38.95 -1.33
N THR A 14 -20.87 38.98 -1.86
CA THR A 14 -21.94 38.03 -1.53
C THR A 14 -22.67 37.64 -2.81
N SER A 15 -22.54 36.39 -3.25
CA SER A 15 -23.44 35.84 -4.29
C SER A 15 -24.66 35.21 -3.61
N LYS A 16 -25.71 36.00 -3.34
CA LYS A 16 -27.01 35.37 -3.01
C LYS A 16 -27.47 34.60 -4.24
N GLN A 17 -27.84 33.32 -4.05
CA GLN A 17 -28.47 32.47 -5.07
C GLN A 17 -29.67 33.22 -5.69
N LEU A 18 -29.43 33.86 -6.82
CA LEU A 18 -30.44 34.25 -7.79
C LEU A 18 -30.27 33.29 -8.95
N ASN A 19 -31.37 32.65 -9.30
CA ASN A 19 -31.50 31.62 -10.32
C ASN A 19 -30.60 31.89 -11.53
N GLN A 20 -29.79 30.87 -11.87
CA GLN A 20 -28.96 30.72 -13.08
C GLN A 20 -27.61 31.48 -13.12
N ALA A 21 -26.54 30.71 -12.96
CA ALA A 21 -25.26 30.84 -13.67
C ALA A 21 -24.44 32.16 -13.55
N LEU A 22 -24.20 32.65 -12.33
CA LEU A 22 -23.03 33.51 -12.09
C LEU A 22 -22.10 32.88 -11.04
N ILE A 23 -21.32 31.91 -11.52
CA ILE A 23 -20.09 31.41 -10.89
C ILE A 23 -19.10 32.59 -10.92
N ARG A 24 -19.01 33.36 -9.84
CA ARG A 24 -18.13 34.54 -9.77
C ARG A 24 -17.22 34.42 -8.56
N ASN A 25 -15.95 34.16 -8.82
CA ASN A 25 -14.85 34.49 -7.92
C ASN A 25 -14.13 35.74 -8.45
N ILE A 26 -13.25 36.31 -7.63
CA ILE A 26 -12.27 37.30 -8.09
C ILE A 26 -11.03 36.52 -8.52
N LEU A 27 -10.69 36.60 -9.81
CA LEU A 27 -9.48 36.03 -10.39
C LEU A 27 -8.39 37.12 -10.50
N ILE A 28 -7.26 36.89 -9.84
CA ILE A 28 -6.08 37.76 -9.92
C ILE A 28 -4.95 36.98 -10.60
N GLN A 29 -4.33 37.59 -11.61
CA GLN A 29 -3.30 36.95 -12.44
C GLN A 29 -2.02 37.79 -12.48
N ASN A 30 -0.86 37.13 -12.52
CA ASN A 30 0.45 37.75 -12.82
C ASN A 30 0.74 38.99 -11.95
N SER A 31 0.71 38.81 -10.63
CA SER A 31 0.94 39.90 -9.67
C SER A 31 2.11 39.59 -8.75
N ASP A 32 2.98 40.57 -8.55
CA ASP A 32 4.14 40.41 -7.66
C ASP A 32 3.73 40.52 -6.19
N ALA A 33 2.93 41.53 -5.86
CA ALA A 33 2.40 41.71 -4.52
C ALA A 33 0.90 42.01 -4.55
N ILE A 34 0.15 41.30 -3.71
CA ILE A 34 -1.29 41.46 -3.56
C ILE A 34 -1.62 41.71 -2.11
N ASN A 35 -2.36 42.80 -1.84
CA ASN A 35 -2.85 43.14 -0.51
C ASN A 35 -4.38 43.12 -0.52
N ILE A 36 -4.99 42.29 0.32
CA ILE A 36 -6.43 42.29 0.57
C ILE A 36 -6.64 42.77 1.99
N LEU A 37 -7.42 43.85 2.13
CA LEU A 37 -7.58 44.60 3.36
C LEU A 37 -9.08 44.75 3.68
N ASN A 38 -9.44 44.64 4.95
CA ASN A 38 -10.76 45.04 5.49
C ASN A 38 -11.96 44.47 4.71
N SER A 39 -11.86 43.25 4.21
CA SER A 39 -12.80 42.69 3.23
C SER A 39 -13.54 41.46 3.76
N VAL A 40 -14.79 41.30 3.36
CA VAL A 40 -15.64 40.16 3.75
C VAL A 40 -16.10 39.40 2.52
N PHE A 41 -15.73 38.14 2.44
CA PHE A 41 -16.11 37.20 1.40
C PHE A 41 -17.00 36.12 2.02
N GLN A 42 -18.31 36.22 1.81
CA GLN A 42 -19.26 35.27 2.38
C GLN A 42 -20.29 34.75 1.39
N ASN A 43 -20.64 33.47 1.52
CA ASN A 43 -21.64 32.81 0.66
C ASN A 43 -21.33 32.95 -0.85
N ASN A 44 -20.05 32.95 -1.22
CA ASN A 44 -19.65 32.97 -2.63
C ASN A 44 -19.59 31.54 -3.17
N THR A 45 -20.00 31.33 -4.42
CA THR A 45 -19.91 30.02 -5.08
C THR A 45 -19.16 30.12 -6.40
N SER A 46 -18.10 29.32 -6.56
CA SER A 46 -17.29 29.26 -7.78
C SER A 46 -16.98 27.81 -8.20
N LEU A 47 -16.35 27.65 -9.37
CA LEU A 47 -15.78 26.37 -9.80
C LEU A 47 -14.59 26.01 -8.90
N ASP A 48 -13.57 26.86 -8.87
CA ASP A 48 -12.45 26.79 -7.94
C ASP A 48 -12.30 28.13 -7.23
N GLY A 49 -11.76 28.14 -6.02
CA GLY A 49 -11.56 29.37 -5.25
C GLY A 49 -12.89 30.07 -5.00
N GLY A 50 -13.71 29.54 -4.09
CA GLY A 50 -15.11 29.95 -3.93
C GLY A 50 -15.32 31.46 -3.80
N ALA A 51 -14.32 32.18 -3.26
CA ALA A 51 -14.24 33.64 -3.26
C ALA A 51 -13.11 34.19 -4.15
N LEU A 52 -11.90 33.65 -4.01
CA LEU A 52 -10.70 34.18 -4.65
C LEU A 52 -9.91 33.09 -5.37
N GLN A 53 -9.39 33.42 -6.54
CA GLN A 53 -8.43 32.61 -7.25
C GLN A 53 -7.22 33.45 -7.66
N PHE A 54 -6.03 32.90 -7.43
CA PHE A 54 -4.75 33.52 -7.76
C PHE A 54 -3.99 32.63 -8.72
N ASN A 55 -3.58 33.18 -9.86
CA ASN A 55 -2.69 32.52 -10.80
C ASN A 55 -1.39 33.32 -10.90
N ASN A 56 -0.26 32.68 -10.60
CA ASN A 56 1.07 33.26 -10.72
C ASN A 56 1.22 34.51 -9.84
N ALA A 57 1.26 34.30 -8.52
CA ALA A 57 1.38 35.35 -7.53
C ALA A 57 2.62 35.15 -6.64
N ASN A 58 3.50 36.14 -6.56
CA ASN A 58 4.70 36.00 -5.72
C ASN A 58 4.35 36.14 -4.22
N GLN A 59 3.59 37.17 -3.84
CA GLN A 59 3.18 37.38 -2.45
C GLN A 59 1.74 37.86 -2.34
N ILE A 60 0.97 37.22 -1.46
CA ILE A 60 -0.41 37.59 -1.12
C ILE A 60 -0.47 37.86 0.39
N ALA A 61 -0.96 39.04 0.78
CA ALA A 61 -1.22 39.39 2.16
C ALA A 61 -2.72 39.64 2.38
N ILE A 62 -3.28 38.94 3.36
CA ILE A 62 -4.67 39.02 3.80
C ILE A 62 -4.68 39.68 5.18
N ASN A 63 -5.22 40.90 5.28
CA ASN A 63 -5.23 41.65 6.52
C ASN A 63 -6.65 42.10 6.88
N ASN A 64 -7.09 41.81 8.10
CA ASN A 64 -8.42 42.14 8.59
C ASN A 64 -9.57 41.68 7.66
N CYS A 65 -9.50 40.44 7.16
CA CYS A 65 -10.47 39.87 6.22
C CYS A 65 -11.21 38.65 6.77
N SER A 66 -12.42 38.39 6.29
CA SER A 66 -13.18 37.20 6.66
C SER A 66 -13.67 36.43 5.44
N PHE A 67 -13.42 35.11 5.42
CA PHE A 67 -13.85 34.19 4.37
C PHE A 67 -14.73 33.09 4.98
N ASN A 68 -16.05 33.24 4.88
CA ASN A 68 -17.00 32.33 5.52
C ASN A 68 -18.03 31.75 4.56
N TYR A 69 -18.36 30.47 4.71
CA TYR A 69 -19.45 29.84 3.96
C TYR A 69 -19.30 29.94 2.43
N ASN A 70 -18.07 30.03 1.93
CA ASN A 70 -17.80 29.99 0.49
C ASN A 70 -17.72 28.53 0.01
N ILE A 71 -18.16 28.31 -1.22
CA ILE A 71 -18.27 26.98 -1.82
C ILE A 71 -17.51 26.99 -3.15
N ALA A 72 -16.49 26.14 -3.25
CA ALA A 72 -15.93 25.76 -4.55
C ALA A 72 -16.55 24.42 -4.95
N LYS A 73 -17.03 24.29 -6.19
CA LYS A 73 -17.46 22.99 -6.70
C LYS A 73 -16.29 22.02 -6.81
N GLY A 74 -15.11 22.51 -7.17
CA GLY A 74 -13.87 21.78 -7.35
C GLY A 74 -12.93 21.96 -6.17
N SER A 75 -12.02 22.93 -6.26
CA SER A 75 -10.94 23.08 -5.29
C SER A 75 -10.89 24.45 -4.62
N GLY A 76 -10.47 24.49 -3.34
CA GLY A 76 -10.22 25.73 -2.61
C GLY A 76 -11.51 26.45 -2.22
N GLY A 77 -12.18 25.97 -1.18
CA GLY A 77 -13.56 26.40 -0.87
C GLY A 77 -13.73 27.91 -0.69
N ALA A 78 -12.70 28.61 -0.20
CA ALA A 78 -12.61 30.07 -0.28
C ALA A 78 -11.54 30.54 -1.26
N ILE A 79 -10.32 30.01 -1.15
CA ILE A 79 -9.15 30.52 -1.86
C ILE A 79 -8.49 29.41 -2.65
N PHE A 80 -8.20 29.67 -3.93
CA PHE A 80 -7.39 28.79 -4.76
C PHE A 80 -6.11 29.49 -5.22
N LEU A 81 -4.97 28.91 -4.86
CA LEU A 81 -3.64 29.36 -5.24
C LEU A 81 -3.06 28.45 -6.31
N ARG A 82 -2.78 29.00 -7.50
CA ARG A 82 -2.05 28.35 -8.57
C ARG A 82 -0.73 29.07 -8.82
N GLU A 83 0.39 28.35 -8.68
CA GLU A 83 1.75 28.89 -8.76
C GLU A 83 1.94 30.15 -7.90
N ALA A 84 1.48 30.08 -6.64
CA ALA A 84 1.70 31.12 -5.65
C ALA A 84 2.86 30.75 -4.72
N LYS A 85 3.80 31.67 -4.48
CA LYS A 85 4.95 31.40 -3.61
C LYS A 85 4.63 31.61 -2.14
N LYS A 86 3.83 32.63 -1.81
CA LYS A 86 3.57 33.02 -0.40
C LYS A 86 2.18 33.61 -0.19
N LEU A 87 1.47 33.10 0.80
CA LEU A 87 0.23 33.59 1.38
C LEU A 87 0.46 33.92 2.86
N ILE A 88 0.17 35.16 3.25
CA ILE A 88 0.33 35.67 4.61
C ILE A 88 -1.05 36.06 5.12
N ILE A 89 -1.49 35.46 6.22
CA ILE A 89 -2.76 35.79 6.86
C ILE A 89 -2.47 36.45 8.20
N ASP A 90 -3.00 37.65 8.44
CA ASP A 90 -2.83 38.32 9.72
C ASP A 90 -3.66 37.66 10.83
N ASN A 91 -3.40 38.06 12.08
CA ASN A 91 -4.09 37.50 13.24
C ASN A 91 -5.57 37.91 13.34
N LYS A 92 -6.01 38.92 12.57
CA LYS A 92 -7.39 39.42 12.55
C LYS A 92 -8.24 38.72 11.49
N SER A 93 -7.61 38.11 10.49
CA SER A 93 -8.30 37.46 9.40
C SER A 93 -8.69 36.02 9.73
N ASN A 94 -9.70 35.47 9.06
CA ASN A 94 -10.11 34.07 9.23
C ASN A 94 -10.65 33.46 7.94
N VAL A 95 -10.37 32.17 7.72
CA VAL A 95 -10.92 31.33 6.64
C VAL A 95 -11.60 30.12 7.27
N SER A 96 -12.93 30.15 7.37
CA SER A 96 -13.70 29.12 8.09
C SER A 96 -15.02 28.76 7.45
N PHE A 97 -15.51 27.55 7.72
CA PHE A 97 -16.81 27.07 7.24
C PHE A 97 -16.95 27.07 5.71
N ASN A 98 -15.84 26.96 4.99
CA ASN A 98 -15.86 26.85 3.53
C ASN A 98 -15.86 25.37 3.11
N PHE A 99 -16.30 25.12 1.86
CA PHE A 99 -16.50 23.78 1.34
C PHE A 99 -15.91 23.61 -0.07
N ALA A 100 -15.25 22.47 -0.31
CA ALA A 100 -14.77 22.05 -1.63
C ALA A 100 -14.71 20.52 -1.77
N GLU A 101 -14.44 20.01 -2.98
CA GLU A 101 -14.04 18.61 -3.17
C GLU A 101 -12.60 18.41 -2.64
N ILE A 102 -11.69 19.35 -2.94
CA ILE A 102 -10.29 19.32 -2.47
C ILE A 102 -9.90 20.68 -1.86
N GLY A 103 -9.31 20.69 -0.67
CA GLY A 103 -8.86 21.94 -0.04
C GLY A 103 -10.03 22.79 0.45
N GLY A 104 -10.66 22.40 1.57
CA GLY A 104 -11.95 22.94 1.99
C GLY A 104 -11.93 24.44 2.26
N GLY A 105 -10.83 24.99 2.79
CA GLY A 105 -10.63 26.43 2.92
C GLY A 105 -9.76 26.97 1.79
N VAL A 106 -8.55 26.44 1.69
CA VAL A 106 -7.52 26.89 0.74
C VAL A 106 -7.00 25.70 -0.07
N ARG A 107 -6.88 25.85 -1.38
CA ARG A 107 -6.15 24.89 -2.24
C ARG A 107 -4.87 25.53 -2.75
N VAL A 108 -3.76 24.80 -2.72
CA VAL A 108 -2.47 25.24 -3.26
C VAL A 108 -1.89 24.25 -4.26
N ILE A 109 -1.81 24.65 -5.53
CA ILE A 109 -1.14 23.92 -6.60
C ILE A 109 0.05 24.75 -7.04
N SER A 110 1.26 24.35 -6.66
CA SER A 110 2.49 24.99 -7.15
C SER A 110 3.65 24.02 -7.26
N SER A 111 4.45 24.21 -8.31
CA SER A 111 5.73 23.54 -8.53
C SER A 111 6.73 23.71 -7.37
N GLN A 112 6.81 24.91 -6.79
CA GLN A 112 7.75 25.26 -5.72
C GLN A 112 7.03 25.47 -4.37
N PHE A 113 6.23 24.49 -3.96
CA PHE A 113 5.54 24.56 -2.69
C PHE A 113 6.43 24.14 -1.51
N ASP A 114 6.66 25.06 -0.57
CA ASP A 114 7.19 24.75 0.75
C ASP A 114 6.05 24.99 1.76
N PRO A 115 5.54 23.96 2.45
CA PRO A 115 4.44 24.15 3.36
C PRO A 115 4.69 25.25 4.40
N GLU A 116 5.88 25.33 4.98
CA GLU A 116 6.17 26.28 6.06
C GLU A 116 6.30 27.71 5.55
N GLN A 117 6.84 27.88 4.33
CA GLN A 117 7.06 29.20 3.76
C GLN A 117 5.89 29.71 2.92
N THR A 118 5.11 28.82 2.30
CA THR A 118 4.05 29.21 1.38
C THR A 118 2.80 29.69 2.10
N ILE A 119 2.47 29.20 3.29
CA ILE A 119 1.31 29.71 4.07
C ILE A 119 1.76 30.06 5.48
N LEU A 120 1.81 31.36 5.78
CA LEU A 120 2.06 31.86 7.12
C LEU A 120 0.73 32.00 7.89
N ASN A 121 0.75 31.63 9.18
CA ASN A 121 -0.41 31.60 10.08
C ASN A 121 -1.55 30.68 9.62
N LYS A 122 -1.22 29.43 9.25
CA LYS A 122 -2.18 28.38 8.85
C LYS A 122 -3.31 28.13 9.87
N THR A 123 -3.08 28.42 11.15
CA THR A 123 -4.08 28.29 12.22
C THR A 123 -5.32 29.17 12.01
N ARG A 124 -5.25 30.16 11.12
CA ARG A 124 -6.37 31.01 10.70
C ARG A 124 -7.23 30.37 9.60
N ILE A 125 -6.86 29.18 9.13
CA ILE A 125 -7.64 28.38 8.19
C ILE A 125 -8.10 27.14 8.96
N SER A 126 -9.36 27.16 9.41
CA SER A 126 -9.90 26.11 10.27
C SER A 126 -11.40 25.94 10.08
N GLN A 127 -11.92 24.78 10.49
CA GLN A 127 -13.37 24.47 10.41
C GLN A 127 -13.92 24.47 8.98
N ASN A 128 -13.08 24.18 7.99
CA ASN A 128 -13.52 23.97 6.62
C ASN A 128 -13.75 22.47 6.35
N THR A 129 -14.34 22.16 5.20
CA THR A 129 -14.69 20.79 4.81
C THR A 129 -14.24 20.49 3.39
N ALA A 130 -13.54 19.37 3.20
CA ALA A 130 -13.21 18.82 1.90
C ALA A 130 -13.72 17.37 1.79
N LEU A 131 -14.36 17.03 0.67
CA LEU A 131 -14.89 15.67 0.48
C LEU A 131 -13.81 14.63 0.19
N ILE A 132 -12.85 14.97 -0.68
CA ILE A 132 -11.82 14.04 -1.15
C ILE A 132 -10.63 14.04 -0.19
N TYR A 133 -9.99 15.20 -0.01
CA TYR A 133 -8.90 15.40 0.95
C TYR A 133 -8.60 16.90 1.15
N GLY A 134 -7.79 17.22 2.16
CA GLY A 134 -7.31 18.56 2.44
C GLY A 134 -8.35 19.40 3.15
N LYS A 135 -8.84 18.91 4.30
CA LYS A 135 -9.96 19.52 5.05
C LYS A 135 -9.89 21.05 5.13
N ASP A 136 -8.79 21.61 5.62
CA ASP A 136 -8.60 23.06 5.73
C ASP A 136 -7.74 23.59 4.57
N ILE A 137 -6.59 22.97 4.35
CA ILE A 137 -5.67 23.30 3.26
C ILE A 137 -5.51 22.06 2.38
N GLY A 138 -5.60 22.17 1.06
CA GLY A 138 -5.36 21.06 0.13
C GLY A 138 -4.12 21.33 -0.72
N ILE A 139 -3.11 20.47 -0.66
CA ILE A 139 -1.87 20.59 -1.46
C ILE A 139 -1.75 19.40 -2.40
N PHE A 140 -1.28 18.27 -1.88
CA PHE A 140 -1.31 16.94 -2.48
C PHE A 140 -1.34 15.96 -1.30
N PRO A 141 -1.80 14.72 -1.49
CA PRO A 141 -1.66 13.71 -0.46
C PRO A 141 -0.21 13.64 0.03
N PHE A 142 -0.06 13.68 1.34
CA PHE A 142 1.21 13.89 2.03
C PHE A 142 2.01 12.59 2.17
N LYS A 143 1.32 11.46 2.33
CA LYS A 143 1.94 10.16 2.56
C LYS A 143 1.12 9.02 1.97
N ILE A 144 1.74 7.86 1.88
CA ILE A 144 1.07 6.59 1.58
C ILE A 144 1.14 5.66 2.79
N ILE A 145 0.09 4.86 2.99
CA ILE A 145 0.07 3.74 3.94
C ILE A 145 0.15 2.44 3.15
N LEU A 146 1.05 1.55 3.55
CA LEU A 146 1.18 0.21 2.98
C LEU A 146 0.65 -0.84 3.94
N ASN A 147 -0.36 -1.57 3.51
CA ASN A 147 -0.95 -2.68 4.25
C ASN A 147 -0.64 -4.00 3.52
N PHE A 148 0.12 -4.87 4.20
CA PHE A 148 0.49 -6.20 3.70
C PHE A 148 -0.44 -7.26 4.26
N GLN A 149 -0.87 -8.21 3.42
CA GLN A 149 -1.53 -9.42 3.91
C GLN A 149 -0.46 -10.44 4.35
N HIS A 150 -0.52 -10.89 5.61
CA HIS A 150 0.23 -12.05 6.14
C HIS A 150 1.77 -11.99 6.24
N GLN A 151 2.43 -10.85 6.08
CA GLN A 151 3.91 -10.75 6.25
C GLN A 151 4.33 -10.03 7.54
N LYS A 152 5.35 -10.57 8.22
CA LYS A 152 5.98 -9.91 9.38
C LYS A 152 6.96 -8.86 8.88
N PHE A 153 6.81 -7.63 9.36
CA PHE A 153 7.72 -6.53 9.04
C PHE A 153 8.61 -6.20 10.24
N ARG A 154 9.89 -5.89 9.99
CA ARG A 154 10.74 -5.18 10.95
C ARG A 154 11.00 -3.79 10.38
N GLN A 155 10.47 -2.76 11.03
CA GLN A 155 11.08 -1.45 10.90
C GLN A 155 12.43 -1.53 11.62
N LEU A 156 13.52 -1.19 10.93
CA LEU A 156 14.81 -0.99 11.57
C LEU A 156 14.75 0.31 12.39
N LYS A 157 14.05 0.27 13.53
CA LYS A 157 14.29 1.18 14.65
C LYS A 157 14.93 0.37 15.76
N GLN A 158 16.00 0.94 16.32
CA GLN A 158 16.76 0.38 17.42
C GLN A 158 15.81 -0.14 18.52
N ALA A 159 16.16 -1.31 19.02
CA ALA A 159 15.33 -2.17 19.85
C ALA A 159 14.68 -1.44 21.03
N GLU A 160 13.40 -1.70 21.27
CA GLU A 160 12.90 -1.87 22.63
C GLU A 160 11.67 -2.80 22.66
N ASN A 161 11.68 -3.69 23.66
CA ASN A 161 10.78 -4.81 23.85
C ASN A 161 9.31 -4.38 24.05
N GLN A 162 8.35 -5.09 23.43
CA GLN A 162 7.33 -5.92 24.13
C GLN A 162 6.20 -6.40 23.20
N LYS A 163 5.62 -7.53 23.62
CA LYS A 163 4.72 -8.45 22.91
C LYS A 163 3.32 -7.91 22.58
N GLU A 164 2.96 -8.12 21.31
CA GLU A 164 1.66 -8.50 20.71
C GLU A 164 0.32 -8.01 21.31
N ARG A 165 -0.41 -7.23 20.50
CA ARG A 165 -1.68 -7.66 19.88
C ARG A 165 -1.86 -6.96 18.52
N LYS A 166 -2.27 -7.74 17.52
CA LYS A 166 -2.35 -7.40 16.09
C LYS A 166 -3.49 -6.43 15.78
N SER A 167 -3.18 -5.14 15.82
CA SER A 167 -3.66 -4.11 14.89
C SER A 167 -2.56 -3.04 14.91
N LEU A 168 -2.13 -2.55 13.75
CA LEU A 168 -1.22 -1.40 13.67
C LEU A 168 -2.01 -0.12 14.04
N LEU A 169 -2.47 -0.03 15.29
CA LEU A 169 -2.92 1.19 15.92
C LEU A 169 -1.80 1.66 16.85
N PHE A 170 -1.10 2.69 16.39
CA PHE A 170 -0.17 3.46 17.19
C PHE A 170 -0.96 4.17 18.30
N ASN A 171 -0.75 3.75 19.55
CA ASN A 171 -1.21 4.50 20.70
C ASN A 171 -0.03 4.69 21.66
N LYS A 172 0.66 5.83 21.52
CA LYS A 172 1.30 6.53 22.63
C LYS A 172 1.34 8.02 22.33
N LYS A 173 0.56 8.75 23.14
CA LYS A 173 0.61 10.19 23.40
C LYS A 173 2.06 10.67 23.60
N TYR A 174 2.30 11.94 23.22
CA TYR A 174 3.54 12.74 23.30
C TYR A 174 4.50 12.49 22.14
N PHE A 175 4.94 13.44 21.31
CA PHE A 175 5.02 14.91 21.36
C PHE A 175 4.88 15.41 19.90
N ASP A 176 4.06 16.40 19.59
CA ASP A 176 4.47 17.81 19.54
C ASP A 176 5.86 18.03 18.90
N LYS A 177 5.82 18.61 17.70
CA LYS A 177 6.92 19.41 17.11
C LYS A 177 8.14 18.62 16.61
N ILE A 178 7.94 17.81 15.57
CA ILE A 178 8.74 17.91 14.34
C ILE A 178 7.74 17.85 13.17
N ILE A 179 7.17 19.01 12.85
CA ILE A 179 6.84 19.33 11.47
C ILE A 179 8.21 19.63 10.87
N SER A 180 8.74 18.70 10.08
CA SER A 180 9.79 19.00 9.13
C SER A 180 9.41 18.30 7.84
N ASP A 181 8.80 19.10 6.97
CA ASP A 181 9.09 19.14 5.55
C ASP A 181 8.78 17.89 4.73
N ARG A 182 8.76 18.11 3.43
CA ARG A 182 8.91 17.05 2.45
C ARG A 182 10.20 16.27 2.72
N ILE A 183 10.15 15.24 3.56
CA ILE A 183 11.17 14.19 3.57
C ILE A 183 10.58 13.02 2.79
N LEU A 184 10.78 13.13 1.48
CA LEU A 184 10.93 11.99 0.58
C LEU A 184 11.93 10.99 1.22
N GLY A 185 11.58 9.70 1.23
CA GLY A 185 12.53 8.69 0.76
C GLY A 185 13.66 8.17 1.67
N GLU A 186 13.51 8.04 2.99
CA GLU A 186 14.53 7.33 3.82
C GLU A 186 14.01 6.33 4.86
N GLU A 187 12.71 6.04 4.97
CA GLU A 187 12.30 4.82 5.69
C GLU A 187 12.46 3.63 4.74
N ASN A 188 13.67 3.05 4.72
CA ASN A 188 13.96 1.80 4.04
C ASN A 188 13.01 0.73 4.58
N LEU A 189 11.98 0.42 3.79
CA LEU A 189 11.12 -0.68 4.13
C LEU A 189 11.87 -1.99 3.94
N PHE A 190 11.66 -2.96 4.83
CA PHE A 190 12.41 -4.21 4.81
C PHE A 190 11.49 -5.42 5.00
N ILE A 191 11.48 -6.32 4.01
CA ILE A 191 10.82 -7.63 4.09
C ILE A 191 11.89 -8.70 4.27
N GLU A 192 11.82 -9.44 5.36
CA GLU A 192 12.71 -10.57 5.63
C GLU A 192 12.15 -11.88 5.08
N SER A 193 13.04 -12.79 4.69
CA SER A 193 12.72 -14.18 4.34
C SER A 193 11.65 -14.34 3.24
N PHE A 194 11.65 -13.45 2.25
CA PHE A 194 10.71 -13.53 1.13
C PHE A 194 11.11 -14.66 0.16
N ARG A 195 10.13 -15.42 -0.33
CA ARG A 195 10.37 -16.44 -1.35
C ARG A 195 10.43 -15.80 -2.73
N SER A 196 11.57 -15.94 -3.42
CA SER A 196 11.70 -15.47 -4.80
C SER A 196 10.71 -16.18 -5.72
N GLY A 197 10.02 -15.44 -6.58
CA GLY A 197 8.95 -15.97 -7.42
C GLY A 197 7.57 -15.91 -6.79
N ASN A 198 7.45 -15.46 -5.53
CA ASN A 198 6.16 -15.36 -4.86
C ASN A 198 5.42 -14.06 -5.19
N PHE A 199 4.11 -14.07 -5.01
CA PHE A 199 3.29 -12.87 -5.07
C PHE A 199 3.46 -12.02 -3.80
N LEU A 200 3.51 -10.71 -3.98
CA LEU A 200 3.54 -9.71 -2.93
C LEU A 200 2.24 -8.90 -3.00
N PRO A 201 1.15 -9.34 -2.33
CA PRO A 201 -0.08 -8.59 -2.29
C PRO A 201 0.10 -7.30 -1.46
N LEU A 202 -0.20 -6.15 -2.06
CA LEU A 202 -0.05 -4.82 -1.44
C LEU A 202 -1.34 -4.03 -1.54
N ASN A 203 -1.75 -3.43 -0.43
CA ASN A 203 -2.79 -2.41 -0.43
C ASN A 203 -2.17 -1.06 -0.07
N ILE A 204 -2.35 -0.07 -0.94
CA ILE A 204 -1.75 1.25 -0.79
C ILE A 204 -2.84 2.30 -0.66
N GLN A 205 -2.77 3.12 0.38
CA GLN A 205 -3.73 4.21 0.62
C GLN A 205 -3.01 5.55 0.59
N PHE A 206 -3.63 6.57 0.00
CA PHE A 206 -3.13 7.94 0.06
C PHE A 206 -3.74 8.67 1.25
N VAL A 207 -2.92 9.45 1.94
CA VAL A 207 -3.32 10.22 3.13
C VAL A 207 -2.83 11.64 2.99
N ASP A 208 -3.66 12.62 3.34
CA ASP A 208 -3.26 14.02 3.37
C ASP A 208 -2.51 14.39 4.67
N GLN A 209 -2.23 15.68 4.84
CA GLN A 209 -1.52 16.20 6.02
C GLN A 209 -2.37 16.26 7.30
N TYR A 210 -3.66 15.91 7.24
CA TYR A 210 -4.58 15.86 8.37
C TYR A 210 -4.94 14.42 8.76
N ASP A 211 -4.18 13.44 8.28
CA ASP A 211 -4.48 12.01 8.43
C ASP A 211 -5.82 11.59 7.81
N GLN A 212 -6.37 12.37 6.88
CA GLN A 212 -7.55 11.99 6.11
C GLN A 212 -7.13 11.12 4.93
N LEU A 213 -7.76 9.95 4.83
CA LEU A 213 -7.63 9.10 3.65
C LEU A 213 -8.28 9.78 2.44
N VAL A 214 -7.55 9.81 1.33
CA VAL A 214 -8.10 10.23 0.04
C VAL A 214 -9.28 9.33 -0.30
N GLN A 215 -10.41 9.92 -0.65
CA GLN A 215 -11.61 9.19 -1.04
C GLN A 215 -12.32 9.84 -2.23
N PHE A 216 -12.60 9.06 -3.27
CA PHE A 216 -13.36 9.53 -4.42
C PHE A 216 -14.14 8.36 -5.03
N SER A 217 -15.16 8.68 -5.82
CA SER A 217 -15.89 7.67 -6.57
C SER A 217 -15.31 7.50 -7.96
N VAL A 218 -14.91 6.27 -8.28
CA VAL A 218 -14.44 5.87 -9.61
C VAL A 218 -15.57 6.01 -10.61
N GLN A 219 -16.81 5.67 -10.22
CA GLN A 219 -17.97 5.83 -11.10
C GLN A 219 -18.24 7.31 -11.38
N LYS A 220 -18.27 8.17 -10.34
CA LYS A 220 -18.44 9.62 -10.51
C LYS A 220 -17.34 10.24 -11.39
N LEU A 221 -16.11 9.70 -11.33
CA LEU A 221 -15.00 10.13 -12.19
C LEU A 221 -15.18 9.69 -13.65
N LYS A 222 -15.59 8.43 -13.88
CA LYS A 222 -15.86 7.88 -15.22
C LYS A 222 -17.04 8.56 -15.91
N ASP A 223 -18.05 8.94 -15.13
CA ASP A 223 -19.22 9.66 -15.62
C ASP A 223 -18.97 11.18 -15.77
N GLU A 224 -17.72 11.63 -15.57
CA GLU A 224 -17.30 13.04 -15.67
C GLU A 224 -18.10 14.00 -14.77
N LEU A 225 -18.63 13.50 -13.65
CA LEU A 225 -19.47 14.25 -12.71
C LEU A 225 -18.67 15.08 -11.69
N TYR A 226 -17.35 14.89 -11.63
CA TYR A 226 -16.47 15.81 -10.90
C TYR A 226 -16.17 17.08 -11.73
N PRO A 227 -15.82 18.21 -11.11
CA PRO A 227 -15.29 19.36 -11.85
C PRO A 227 -13.98 19.03 -12.59
N SER A 228 -13.73 19.69 -13.72
CA SER A 228 -12.57 19.40 -14.59
C SER A 228 -11.22 19.48 -13.88
N SER A 229 -11.02 20.43 -12.97
CA SER A 229 -9.80 20.56 -12.17
C SER A 229 -9.55 19.34 -11.26
N VAL A 230 -10.62 18.84 -10.64
CA VAL A 230 -10.60 17.65 -9.77
C VAL A 230 -10.41 16.39 -10.61
N GLN A 231 -11.10 16.27 -11.76
CA GLN A 231 -10.92 15.13 -12.67
C GLN A 231 -9.48 14.99 -13.15
N GLN A 232 -8.85 16.09 -13.57
CA GLN A 232 -7.45 16.09 -14.01
C GLN A 232 -6.52 15.55 -12.93
N GLU A 233 -6.76 15.93 -11.68
CA GLU A 233 -5.97 15.45 -10.56
C GLU A 233 -6.23 13.97 -10.28
N LEU A 234 -7.49 13.56 -10.12
CA LEU A 234 -7.83 12.15 -9.83
C LEU A 234 -7.38 11.20 -10.95
N ASN A 235 -7.46 11.61 -12.22
CA ASN A 235 -6.98 10.82 -13.36
C ASN A 235 -5.47 10.59 -13.35
N SER A 236 -4.72 11.41 -12.61
CA SER A 236 -3.27 11.26 -12.46
C SER A 236 -2.86 10.33 -11.33
N PHE A 237 -3.81 9.87 -10.49
CA PHE A 237 -3.52 8.93 -9.42
C PHE A 237 -3.06 7.60 -10.00
N GLN A 238 -1.81 7.26 -9.75
CA GLN A 238 -1.23 5.99 -10.14
C GLN A 238 -0.07 5.60 -9.24
N ILE A 239 0.18 4.31 -9.14
CA ILE A 239 1.30 3.75 -8.40
C ILE A 239 2.01 2.75 -9.28
N GLU A 240 3.33 2.90 -9.35
CA GLU A 240 4.23 2.04 -10.11
C GLU A 240 5.25 1.41 -9.16
N ILE A 241 5.55 0.14 -9.36
CA ILE A 241 6.55 -0.60 -8.59
C ILE A 241 7.60 -1.16 -9.54
N THR A 242 8.84 -0.69 -9.41
CA THR A 242 9.96 -1.10 -10.27
C THR A 242 11.10 -1.67 -9.45
N ALA A 243 11.88 -2.58 -10.03
CA ALA A 243 13.15 -2.99 -9.46
C ALA A 243 14.19 -1.88 -9.64
N ASP A 244 14.99 -1.61 -8.60
CA ASP A 244 16.12 -0.68 -8.69
C ASP A 244 17.24 -1.27 -9.56
N ASP A 245 17.45 -2.57 -9.47
CA ASP A 245 18.43 -3.33 -10.25
C ASP A 245 17.72 -4.32 -11.17
N LEU A 246 17.59 -3.94 -12.45
CA LEU A 246 16.97 -4.75 -13.50
C LEU A 246 17.80 -5.96 -13.93
N PHE A 247 19.08 -6.04 -13.56
CA PHE A 247 19.95 -7.18 -13.88
C PHE A 247 19.79 -8.31 -12.88
N HIS A 248 19.62 -8.00 -11.59
CA HIS A 248 19.55 -8.98 -10.50
C HIS A 248 18.14 -9.20 -9.94
N SER A 249 17.18 -8.37 -10.34
CA SER A 249 15.80 -8.46 -9.87
C SER A 249 14.78 -7.99 -10.91
N GLN A 250 13.54 -8.42 -10.75
CA GLN A 250 12.42 -7.96 -11.57
C GLN A 250 11.12 -8.00 -10.75
N ALA A 251 10.27 -7.01 -10.98
CA ALA A 251 8.87 -7.02 -10.59
C ALA A 251 8.05 -7.32 -11.85
N ILE A 252 7.16 -8.31 -11.80
CA ILE A 252 6.31 -8.70 -12.93
C ILE A 252 4.85 -8.87 -12.49
N GLY A 253 3.95 -9.07 -13.46
CA GLY A 253 2.51 -9.13 -13.21
C GLY A 253 1.91 -7.74 -13.09
N GLN A 254 1.16 -7.47 -12.03
CA GLN A 254 0.59 -6.14 -11.79
C GLN A 254 1.63 -5.23 -11.13
N THR A 255 2.51 -4.60 -11.91
CA THR A 255 3.51 -3.62 -11.42
C THR A 255 2.99 -2.19 -11.40
N PHE A 256 1.83 -1.96 -11.98
CA PHE A 256 1.21 -0.65 -12.13
C PHE A 256 -0.27 -0.70 -11.80
N VAL A 257 -0.74 0.32 -11.09
CA VAL A 257 -2.17 0.55 -10.87
C VAL A 257 -2.51 2.03 -11.05
N ASN A 258 -3.69 2.32 -11.58
CA ASN A 258 -4.21 3.68 -11.71
C ASN A 258 -5.57 3.84 -11.03
N TYR A 259 -6.11 5.06 -11.10
CA TYR A 259 -7.41 5.42 -10.52
C TYR A 259 -8.57 4.47 -10.85
N ASN A 260 -8.54 3.75 -11.98
CA ASN A 260 -9.60 2.79 -12.33
C ASN A 260 -9.61 1.55 -11.42
N GLN A 261 -8.49 1.24 -10.77
CA GLN A 261 -8.33 0.11 -9.85
C GLN A 261 -8.43 0.54 -8.38
N TYR A 262 -8.87 1.78 -8.14
CA TYR A 262 -9.13 2.26 -6.79
C TYR A 262 -10.37 1.58 -6.20
N ASN A 263 -10.23 1.03 -5.00
CA ASN A 263 -11.35 0.45 -4.26
C ASN A 263 -11.95 1.52 -3.33
N GLU A 264 -13.18 1.94 -3.61
CA GLU A 264 -13.87 3.02 -2.89
C GLU A 264 -14.14 2.66 -1.42
N ASP A 265 -14.61 1.44 -1.15
CA ASP A 265 -15.00 0.98 0.19
C ASP A 265 -13.82 0.96 1.16
N GLN A 266 -12.68 0.42 0.69
CA GLN A 266 -11.47 0.27 1.49
C GLN A 266 -10.53 1.47 1.36
N LYS A 267 -10.78 2.37 0.40
CA LYS A 267 -9.94 3.52 0.08
C LYS A 267 -8.50 3.13 -0.27
N THR A 268 -8.36 2.09 -1.09
CA THR A 268 -7.07 1.44 -1.38
C THR A 268 -6.86 1.20 -2.86
N PHE A 269 -5.62 1.32 -3.30
CA PHE A 269 -5.11 0.71 -4.53
C PHE A 269 -4.56 -0.68 -4.22
N LYS A 270 -5.02 -1.69 -4.94
CA LYS A 270 -4.68 -3.09 -4.65
C LYS A 270 -3.78 -3.68 -5.73
N PHE A 271 -2.69 -4.28 -5.27
CA PHE A 271 -1.81 -5.15 -6.03
C PHE A 271 -2.09 -6.59 -5.60
N THR A 272 -2.70 -7.39 -6.48
CA THR A 272 -3.05 -8.80 -6.18
C THR A 272 -2.16 -9.79 -6.88
N SER A 273 -1.56 -9.41 -8.01
CA SER A 273 -0.72 -10.28 -8.84
C SER A 273 0.68 -9.70 -9.10
N LEU A 274 1.15 -8.81 -8.21
CA LEU A 274 2.54 -8.37 -8.20
C LEU A 274 3.43 -9.54 -7.80
N GLN A 275 4.35 -9.95 -8.65
CA GLN A 275 5.31 -11.01 -8.39
C GLN A 275 6.72 -10.44 -8.35
N ILE A 276 7.51 -10.88 -7.38
CA ILE A 276 8.86 -10.39 -7.13
C ILE A 276 9.88 -11.52 -7.34
N ASN A 277 10.81 -11.30 -8.25
CA ASN A 277 11.84 -12.29 -8.61
C ASN A 277 13.24 -11.70 -8.39
N ALA A 278 14.10 -12.46 -7.73
CA ALA A 278 15.52 -12.17 -7.54
C ALA A 278 16.27 -13.46 -7.18
N HIS A 279 17.59 -13.46 -7.23
CA HIS A 279 18.34 -14.64 -6.77
C HIS A 279 18.06 -14.95 -5.27
N PRO A 280 17.82 -16.21 -4.87
CA PRO A 280 17.69 -16.58 -3.46
C PRO A 280 18.92 -16.16 -2.64
N LEU A 281 18.76 -15.90 -1.34
CA LEU A 281 19.80 -15.36 -0.45
C LEU A 281 20.33 -13.95 -0.80
N SER A 282 19.84 -13.31 -1.86
CA SER A 282 20.18 -11.91 -2.16
C SER A 282 19.27 -10.92 -1.41
N ILE A 283 19.68 -9.66 -1.38
CA ILE A 283 18.85 -8.53 -0.96
C ILE A 283 18.69 -7.62 -2.16
N GLN A 284 17.46 -7.29 -2.54
CA GLN A 284 17.17 -6.41 -3.68
C GLN A 284 16.22 -5.31 -3.27
N SER A 285 16.34 -4.17 -3.95
CA SER A 285 15.54 -2.98 -3.69
C SER A 285 14.53 -2.74 -4.81
N PHE A 286 13.35 -2.26 -4.43
CA PHE A 286 12.26 -1.92 -5.32
C PHE A 286 11.76 -0.51 -4.99
N LEU A 287 11.52 0.28 -6.01
CA LEU A 287 10.96 1.61 -5.90
C LEU A 287 9.44 1.55 -6.04
N ILE A 288 8.73 2.02 -5.03
CA ILE A 288 7.30 2.32 -5.11
C ILE A 288 7.19 3.82 -5.41
N LYS A 289 6.73 4.14 -6.62
CA LYS A 289 6.51 5.49 -7.10
C LYS A 289 5.00 5.75 -7.14
N ALA A 290 4.52 6.54 -6.19
CA ALA A 290 3.13 6.95 -6.12
C ALA A 290 2.97 8.38 -6.64
N ILE A 291 2.03 8.58 -7.54
CA ILE A 291 1.82 9.81 -8.30
C ILE A 291 0.41 10.30 -8.01
N THR A 292 0.29 11.55 -7.59
CA THR A 292 -1.00 12.22 -7.31
C THR A 292 -1.23 13.46 -8.18
N ASN A 293 -0.18 13.90 -8.89
CA ASN A 293 -0.23 14.85 -10.00
C ASN A 293 0.97 14.58 -10.92
N SER A 294 0.72 14.42 -12.23
CA SER A 294 1.76 14.08 -13.20
C SER A 294 2.65 15.25 -13.61
N PHE A 295 2.24 16.49 -13.34
CA PHE A 295 2.93 17.70 -13.80
C PHE A 295 3.84 18.31 -12.73
N LEU A 296 3.71 17.88 -11.48
CA LEU A 296 4.36 18.51 -10.33
C LEU A 296 5.17 17.50 -9.52
N GLN A 297 6.48 17.77 -9.41
CA GLN A 297 7.38 16.95 -8.60
C GLN A 297 6.91 16.83 -7.14
N SER A 298 6.24 17.85 -6.63
CA SER A 298 5.64 17.91 -5.29
C SER A 298 4.57 16.88 -5.00
N ALA A 299 4.03 16.26 -6.05
CA ALA A 299 2.92 15.32 -5.98
C ALA A 299 3.38 13.86 -6.20
N LEU A 300 4.70 13.64 -6.18
CA LEU A 300 5.35 12.35 -6.29
C LEU A 300 5.85 11.89 -4.92
N ILE A 301 5.54 10.64 -4.57
CA ILE A 301 6.03 9.97 -3.37
C ILE A 301 6.83 8.77 -3.82
N ASN A 302 8.13 8.78 -3.51
CA ASN A 302 9.06 7.69 -3.81
C ASN A 302 9.41 6.97 -2.51
N LEU A 303 9.22 5.65 -2.47
CA LEU A 303 9.50 4.82 -1.31
C LEU A 303 10.32 3.61 -1.72
N LYS A 304 11.40 3.34 -0.97
CA LYS A 304 12.31 2.22 -1.22
C LYS A 304 11.92 1.01 -0.37
N LEU A 305 11.65 -0.11 -1.03
CA LEU A 305 11.34 -1.40 -0.45
C LEU A 305 12.50 -2.37 -0.67
N ASN A 306 13.21 -2.72 0.39
CA ASN A 306 14.26 -3.73 0.40
C ASN A 306 13.67 -5.09 0.76
N ILE A 307 13.99 -6.11 -0.01
CA ILE A 307 13.49 -7.47 0.18
C ILE A 307 14.69 -8.40 0.31
N GLN A 308 14.80 -9.07 1.46
CA GLN A 308 15.76 -10.14 1.70
C GLN A 308 15.12 -11.47 1.32
N PHE A 309 15.70 -12.12 0.32
CA PHE A 309 15.21 -13.39 -0.19
C PHE A 309 15.77 -14.54 0.64
N ARG A 310 14.91 -15.51 0.98
CA ARG A 310 15.35 -16.76 1.62
C ARG A 310 15.83 -17.77 0.58
N GLN A 311 16.57 -18.77 1.03
CA GLN A 311 16.85 -19.98 0.26
C GLN A 311 15.55 -20.72 -0.09
N CYS A 312 15.57 -21.46 -1.21
CA CYS A 312 14.48 -22.37 -1.55
C CYS A 312 14.39 -23.51 -0.53
N GLN A 313 13.18 -23.84 -0.13
CA GLN A 313 12.91 -24.89 0.85
C GLN A 313 12.57 -26.21 0.13
N ARG A 314 12.53 -27.32 0.88
CA ARG A 314 11.97 -28.57 0.34
C ARG A 314 10.58 -28.30 -0.23
N GLY A 315 10.26 -28.99 -1.32
CA GLY A 315 9.04 -28.73 -2.09
C GLY A 315 9.13 -27.56 -3.06
N GLU A 316 10.26 -26.86 -3.08
CA GLU A 316 10.56 -25.80 -4.04
C GLU A 316 11.78 -26.20 -4.87
N ILE A 317 11.77 -25.84 -6.15
CA ILE A 317 12.87 -26.08 -7.09
C ILE A 317 13.43 -24.75 -7.60
N PHE A 318 14.71 -24.76 -7.99
CA PHE A 318 15.31 -23.62 -8.67
C PHE A 318 14.81 -23.54 -10.11
N LYS A 319 14.08 -22.48 -10.43
CA LYS A 319 13.74 -22.14 -11.81
C LYS A 319 14.61 -20.98 -12.28
N VAL A 320 15.42 -21.21 -13.31
CA VAL A 320 16.25 -20.19 -13.94
C VAL A 320 15.38 -19.32 -14.82
N ILE A 321 15.30 -18.02 -14.53
CA ILE A 321 14.62 -17.04 -15.40
C ILE A 321 15.62 -16.47 -16.40
N ASN A 322 16.81 -16.11 -15.93
CA ASN A 322 17.94 -15.68 -16.75
C ASN A 322 19.27 -15.97 -16.00
N GLN A 323 20.40 -15.49 -16.52
CA GLN A 323 21.73 -15.75 -15.95
C GLN A 323 21.88 -15.30 -14.48
N ASN A 324 21.16 -14.26 -14.07
CA ASN A 324 21.30 -13.65 -12.74
C ASN A 324 20.10 -13.96 -11.82
N ILE A 325 18.92 -14.22 -12.39
CA ILE A 325 17.67 -14.40 -11.66
C ILE A 325 17.27 -15.87 -11.68
N LYS A 326 17.28 -16.47 -10.48
CA LYS A 326 16.67 -17.77 -10.19
C LYS A 326 15.50 -17.54 -9.22
N ILE A 327 14.42 -18.31 -9.32
CA ILE A 327 13.30 -18.24 -8.37
C ILE A 327 13.10 -19.60 -7.68
N CYS A 328 12.39 -19.58 -6.56
CA CYS A 328 11.96 -20.79 -5.85
C CYS A 328 10.54 -21.14 -6.29
N GLU A 329 10.43 -21.98 -7.32
CA GLU A 329 9.15 -22.44 -7.84
C GLU A 329 8.62 -23.58 -6.97
N VAL A 330 7.37 -23.44 -6.49
CA VAL A 330 6.70 -24.46 -5.68
C VAL A 330 6.18 -25.56 -6.58
N CYS A 331 6.43 -26.80 -6.21
CA CYS A 331 5.79 -27.94 -6.86
C CYS A 331 4.28 -27.92 -6.62
N GLN A 332 3.52 -27.68 -7.70
CA GLN A 332 2.07 -27.59 -7.66
C GLN A 332 1.43 -28.95 -7.36
N SER A 333 0.14 -28.94 -7.01
CA SER A 333 -0.64 -30.17 -6.80
C SER A 333 -0.46 -31.17 -7.94
N GLY A 334 -0.14 -32.41 -7.60
CA GLY A 334 0.25 -33.45 -8.56
C GLY A 334 1.76 -33.66 -8.69
N PHE A 335 2.57 -32.81 -8.07
CA PHE A 335 4.03 -32.89 -8.07
C PHE A 335 4.65 -32.56 -6.70
N TYR A 336 5.84 -33.09 -6.45
CA TYR A 336 6.57 -32.88 -5.20
C TYR A 336 8.09 -32.74 -5.41
N SER A 337 8.82 -32.32 -4.37
CA SER A 337 10.28 -32.39 -4.29
C SER A 337 10.72 -32.55 -2.82
N LEU A 338 11.44 -33.64 -2.51
CA LEU A 338 11.96 -33.89 -1.14
C LEU A 338 13.42 -33.46 -0.98
N ILE A 339 14.10 -33.14 -2.08
CA ILE A 339 15.51 -32.76 -2.10
C ILE A 339 15.66 -31.35 -1.49
N ASP A 340 16.61 -31.19 -0.57
CA ASP A 340 17.00 -29.88 -0.10
C ASP A 340 17.91 -29.21 -1.15
N SER A 341 17.46 -28.06 -1.65
CA SER A 341 18.15 -27.26 -2.65
C SER A 341 19.57 -26.81 -2.23
N GLN A 342 19.94 -26.94 -0.95
CA GLN A 342 21.29 -26.67 -0.47
C GLN A 342 22.34 -27.68 -0.98
N GLN A 343 21.93 -28.91 -1.32
CA GLN A 343 22.85 -30.00 -1.65
C GLN A 343 23.14 -30.13 -3.16
N THR A 344 22.35 -29.48 -4.02
CA THR A 344 22.35 -29.66 -5.47
C THR A 344 22.45 -28.31 -6.19
N GLN A 345 23.61 -27.63 -6.04
CA GLN A 345 23.82 -26.29 -6.61
C GLN A 345 23.84 -26.25 -8.16
N ASN A 346 23.95 -27.40 -8.85
CA ASN A 346 24.25 -27.46 -10.28
C ASN A 346 23.29 -28.33 -11.12
N GLU A 347 22.26 -28.93 -10.55
CA GLU A 347 21.29 -29.72 -11.30
C GLU A 347 19.97 -28.96 -11.44
N THR A 348 19.41 -28.94 -12.65
CA THR A 348 18.05 -28.46 -12.87
C THR A 348 17.08 -29.43 -12.21
N LEU A 349 16.78 -29.17 -10.95
CA LEU A 349 15.76 -29.90 -10.21
C LEU A 349 14.41 -29.69 -10.88
N THR A 350 13.71 -30.79 -11.14
CA THR A 350 12.34 -30.78 -11.66
C THR A 350 11.42 -31.33 -10.58
N CYS A 351 10.20 -30.81 -10.53
CA CYS A 351 9.19 -31.37 -9.65
C CYS A 351 8.81 -32.77 -10.14
N ILE A 352 8.81 -33.74 -9.23
CA ILE A 352 8.55 -35.15 -9.50
C ILE A 352 7.05 -35.37 -9.47
N LYS A 353 6.50 -36.07 -10.47
CA LYS A 353 5.06 -36.40 -10.51
C LYS A 353 4.71 -37.29 -9.32
N CYS A 354 3.53 -37.12 -8.72
CA CYS A 354 3.10 -37.97 -7.61
C CYS A 354 3.24 -39.47 -7.97
N PRO A 355 3.76 -40.28 -7.04
CA PRO A 355 3.83 -41.73 -7.22
C PRO A 355 2.42 -42.32 -7.30
N ALA A 356 2.26 -43.44 -8.01
CA ALA A 356 0.95 -44.08 -8.19
C ALA A 356 0.33 -44.56 -6.87
N GLN A 357 1.17 -44.79 -5.87
CA GLN A 357 0.87 -45.20 -4.50
C GLN A 357 0.34 -44.03 -3.64
N ALA A 358 0.44 -42.79 -4.11
CA ALA A 358 -0.07 -41.62 -3.41
C ALA A 358 -1.49 -41.25 -3.83
N THR A 359 -2.27 -40.76 -2.87
CA THR A 359 -3.58 -40.13 -3.09
C THR A 359 -3.40 -38.73 -3.69
N SER A 360 -2.46 -37.96 -3.14
CA SER A 360 -2.08 -36.65 -3.66
C SER A 360 -0.68 -36.26 -3.17
N CYS A 361 -0.07 -35.29 -3.83
CA CYS A 361 1.19 -34.69 -3.39
C CYS A 361 1.27 -33.24 -3.85
N GLU A 362 1.93 -32.41 -3.06
CA GLU A 362 2.15 -30.98 -3.31
C GLU A 362 3.36 -30.52 -2.52
N ALA A 363 4.18 -29.63 -3.09
CA ALA A 363 5.40 -29.12 -2.46
C ALA A 363 6.29 -30.25 -1.92
N ASP A 364 6.49 -30.36 -0.60
CA ASP A 364 7.31 -31.38 0.06
C ASP A 364 6.47 -32.51 0.68
N THR A 365 5.17 -32.53 0.41
CA THR A 365 4.23 -33.46 1.03
C THR A 365 3.73 -34.49 0.04
N ILE A 366 3.80 -35.76 0.43
CA ILE A 366 3.20 -36.89 -0.28
C ILE A 366 2.20 -37.55 0.67
N ILE A 367 0.95 -37.66 0.25
CA ILE A 367 -0.14 -38.30 1.00
C ILE A 367 -0.34 -39.69 0.39
N LEU A 368 0.07 -40.74 1.11
CA LEU A 368 -0.05 -42.12 0.63
C LEU A 368 -1.51 -42.60 0.60
N LYS A 369 -1.80 -43.60 -0.25
CA LYS A 369 -3.03 -44.40 -0.14
C LYS A 369 -2.87 -45.37 1.04
N ASP A 370 -3.99 -45.79 1.62
CA ASP A 370 -3.98 -46.89 2.59
C ASP A 370 -3.38 -48.15 1.93
N GLY A 371 -2.59 -48.89 2.70
CA GLY A 371 -1.90 -50.09 2.22
C GLY A 371 -0.48 -49.87 1.72
N TYR A 372 0.05 -48.65 1.78
CA TYR A 372 1.44 -48.34 1.47
C TYR A 372 2.17 -47.76 2.68
N TRP A 373 3.48 -47.99 2.72
CA TRP A 373 4.35 -47.56 3.80
C TRP A 373 5.65 -46.95 3.27
N ARG A 374 6.22 -46.03 4.04
CA ARG A 374 7.54 -45.44 3.80
C ARG A 374 8.26 -45.22 5.12
N SER A 375 9.58 -45.18 5.09
CA SER A 375 10.42 -45.05 6.29
C SER A 375 10.19 -43.73 7.05
N ASN A 376 9.93 -42.64 6.33
CA ASN A 376 9.62 -41.32 6.89
C ASN A 376 8.97 -40.43 5.82
N ASN A 377 8.52 -39.25 6.22
CA ASN A 377 7.85 -38.27 5.35
C ASN A 377 8.76 -37.62 4.29
N TYR A 378 10.07 -37.84 4.36
CA TYR A 378 11.08 -37.33 3.41
C TYR A 378 11.64 -38.41 2.49
N SER A 379 11.09 -39.61 2.54
CA SER A 379 11.39 -40.67 1.58
C SER A 379 10.24 -40.82 0.59
N ASP A 380 10.59 -40.98 -0.68
CA ASP A 380 9.70 -41.40 -1.76
C ASP A 380 9.91 -42.86 -2.16
N GLU A 381 10.69 -43.61 -1.37
CA GLU A 381 10.76 -45.07 -1.43
C GLU A 381 9.51 -45.64 -0.73
N ILE A 382 8.47 -45.85 -1.54
CA ILE A 382 7.16 -46.32 -1.06
C ILE A 382 7.03 -47.81 -1.33
N LEU A 383 6.78 -48.56 -0.27
CA LEU A 383 6.59 -50.01 -0.31
C LEU A 383 5.10 -50.36 -0.16
N GLU A 384 4.67 -51.41 -0.86
CA GLU A 384 3.33 -52.00 -0.69
C GLU A 384 3.34 -52.92 0.53
N CYS A 385 2.34 -52.79 1.38
CA CYS A 385 2.15 -53.66 2.53
C CYS A 385 1.52 -54.98 2.11
N ASP A 386 1.74 -56.04 2.89
CA ASP A 386 1.15 -57.35 2.61
C ASP A 386 -0.39 -57.34 2.72
N ASP A 387 -1.08 -58.40 2.27
CA ASP A 387 -2.54 -58.46 2.25
C ASP A 387 -3.20 -58.21 3.64
N PHE A 388 -2.51 -58.56 4.73
CA PHE A 388 -3.02 -58.40 6.09
C PHE A 388 -2.79 -56.97 6.62
N THR A 389 -1.56 -56.47 6.49
CA THR A 389 -1.14 -55.14 6.95
C THR A 389 -1.70 -54.02 6.08
N SER A 390 -1.91 -54.26 4.79
CA SER A 390 -2.46 -53.27 3.86
C SER A 390 -3.88 -52.84 4.18
N THR A 391 -4.70 -53.76 4.69
CA THR A 391 -6.11 -53.48 5.04
C THR A 391 -6.29 -52.94 6.45
N ILE A 392 -5.30 -53.14 7.34
CA ILE A 392 -5.46 -52.89 8.78
C ILE A 392 -4.45 -51.84 9.27
N THR A 393 -3.15 -52.04 9.06
CA THR A 393 -2.10 -51.36 9.84
C THR A 393 -1.36 -50.24 9.09
N CYS A 394 -1.18 -50.35 7.78
CA CYS A 394 -0.49 -49.34 6.95
C CYS A 394 -1.43 -48.19 6.56
N ARG A 395 -1.60 -47.21 7.47
CA ARG A 395 -2.48 -46.04 7.26
C ARG A 395 -1.83 -44.76 7.76
N GLU A 396 -0.96 -44.18 6.93
CA GLU A 396 -0.23 -42.95 7.27
C GLU A 396 -1.17 -41.79 7.63
N ASN A 397 -2.31 -41.69 6.95
CA ASN A 397 -3.27 -40.60 7.13
C ASN A 397 -4.14 -40.73 8.38
N ASN A 398 -3.98 -41.80 9.17
CA ASN A 398 -4.70 -41.94 10.43
C ASN A 398 -4.14 -40.92 11.45
N PRO A 399 -4.99 -40.14 12.15
CA PRO A 399 -4.53 -39.18 13.18
C PRO A 399 -3.68 -39.80 14.29
N ASP A 400 -3.91 -41.08 14.61
CA ASP A 400 -3.14 -41.84 15.61
C ASP A 400 -1.94 -42.58 14.99
N SER A 401 -1.60 -42.27 13.73
CA SER A 401 -0.49 -42.90 13.02
C SER A 401 0.86 -42.47 13.60
N LYS A 402 1.74 -43.45 13.79
CA LYS A 402 3.15 -43.25 14.14
C LYS A 402 3.99 -43.91 13.05
N GLN A 403 4.83 -43.11 12.37
CA GLN A 403 5.71 -43.59 11.29
C GLN A 403 4.97 -44.36 10.16
N GLY A 404 3.76 -43.92 9.82
CA GLY A 404 2.95 -44.56 8.76
C GLY A 404 2.05 -45.70 9.23
N CYS A 405 2.14 -46.08 10.50
CA CYS A 405 1.44 -47.22 11.08
C CYS A 405 0.36 -46.78 12.08
N ILE A 406 -0.80 -47.44 12.09
CA ILE A 406 -1.80 -47.19 13.13
C ILE A 406 -1.24 -47.47 14.53
N LYS A 407 -1.82 -46.83 15.55
CA LYS A 407 -1.45 -47.03 16.94
C LYS A 407 -1.35 -48.50 17.33
N GLY A 408 -0.21 -48.88 17.91
CA GLY A 408 0.11 -50.25 18.33
C GLY A 408 1.08 -50.98 17.39
N TYR A 409 1.32 -50.45 16.20
CA TYR A 409 2.26 -51.00 15.23
C TYR A 409 3.37 -49.99 14.89
N ILE A 410 4.56 -50.51 14.54
CA ILE A 410 5.74 -49.76 14.16
C ILE A 410 6.59 -50.60 13.18
N GLY A 411 7.75 -50.06 12.77
CA GLY A 411 8.72 -50.77 11.95
C GLY A 411 8.35 -50.82 10.46
N PRO A 412 9.22 -51.43 9.63
CA PRO A 412 8.97 -51.59 8.21
C PRO A 412 7.65 -52.32 7.94
N LEU A 413 6.83 -51.75 7.06
CA LEU A 413 5.52 -52.29 6.67
C LEU A 413 4.53 -52.48 7.85
N CYS A 414 4.77 -51.83 9.00
CA CYS A 414 3.93 -51.95 10.19
C CYS A 414 3.77 -53.39 10.70
N GLN A 415 4.81 -54.21 10.52
CA GLN A 415 4.83 -55.62 10.93
C GLN A 415 5.36 -55.83 12.36
N GLU A 416 5.79 -54.75 13.05
CA GLU A 416 6.29 -54.82 14.42
C GLU A 416 5.30 -54.20 15.40
N CYS A 417 5.29 -54.68 16.64
CA CYS A 417 4.43 -54.15 17.69
C CYS A 417 5.13 -53.02 18.46
N ASP A 418 4.44 -51.91 18.71
CA ASP A 418 5.00 -50.77 19.46
C ASP A 418 4.88 -51.01 20.98
N TYR A 419 5.88 -51.70 21.56
CA TYR A 419 5.92 -52.10 22.97
C TYR A 419 5.89 -50.96 24.00
N GLU A 420 6.07 -49.70 23.59
CA GLU A 420 6.06 -48.54 24.49
C GLU A 420 4.66 -47.97 24.77
N VAL A 421 3.65 -48.35 23.96
CA VAL A 421 2.25 -47.89 24.12
C VAL A 421 1.44 -48.84 25.04
N PHE A 422 2.08 -49.86 25.61
CA PHE A 422 1.43 -50.98 26.31
C PHE A 422 1.03 -50.67 27.76
N THR A 423 -0.22 -50.28 27.98
CA THR A 423 -0.88 -50.49 29.29
C THR A 423 -2.19 -51.27 29.27
N LEU A 424 -2.85 -51.63 28.14
CA LEU A 424 -4.12 -52.40 28.26
C LEU A 424 -4.69 -53.14 27.02
N LEU A 425 -3.95 -53.39 25.93
CA LEU A 425 -4.49 -54.13 24.76
C LEU A 425 -3.59 -55.31 24.37
N VAL A 426 -3.79 -56.44 25.05
CA VAL A 426 -3.02 -57.69 24.89
C VAL A 426 -3.51 -58.56 23.71
N LEU A 427 -4.52 -58.14 22.94
CA LEU A 427 -5.18 -59.06 21.99
C LEU A 427 -5.01 -58.79 20.49
N ILE A 428 -4.33 -57.72 20.05
CA ILE A 428 -4.31 -57.37 18.60
C ILE A 428 -2.97 -57.71 17.91
N CYS A 429 -1.86 -57.80 18.65
CA CYS A 429 -0.53 -58.02 18.07
C CYS A 429 -0.02 -59.48 18.18
N VAL A 430 -0.88 -60.42 18.58
CA VAL A 430 -0.53 -61.84 18.77
C VAL A 430 -1.55 -62.72 18.06
N THR A 431 -1.46 -62.79 16.73
CA THR A 431 -1.81 -63.97 15.91
C THR A 431 -1.20 -63.80 14.53
#